data_AF-B4G614-F1
#
_entry.id   AF-B4G614-F1
#
_cell.length_a   1.000
_cell.length_b   1.000
_cell.length_c   1.000
_cell.angle_alpha   90.00
_cell.angle_beta   90.00
_cell.angle_gamma   90.00
#
_symmetry.space_group_name_H-M   'P 1'
#
loop_
_entity.id
_entity.type
_entity.pdbx_description
1 polymer ?
#
loop_
_entity_poly.entity_id
_entity_poly.type
_entity_poly.pdbx_seq_one_letter_code
_entity_poly.pdbx_strand_id
1 'polypeptide(L)'
;MQFYREETNPKERELLWAAASCTRSYLAHYQNEILANGSTVSQKTIALAQMYEQNPDLINQIFNMLAANITQLAEALDNDWSTTAVVISDLAEYFTTREQYQLLSNFYDSNHLLFGQSASVLSKALETVDQNVQWAEMRLDRLAYYLSKRNGGQQSAQVLVMLLTLPMLLAWL
;
A
#
# COMPACT_ATOMS: atom_id res chain seq x y z
N MET A 1 3.52 14.03 11.83
CA MET A 1 3.17 13.70 13.24
C MET A 1 3.01 14.89 14.18
N GLN A 2 3.71 16.02 14.02
CA GLN A 2 3.52 17.18 14.91
C GLN A 2 2.08 17.69 14.92
N PHE A 3 1.49 17.97 13.74
CA PHE A 3 0.10 18.42 13.63
C PHE A 3 -0.90 17.44 14.27
N TYR A 4 -0.73 16.13 14.04
CA TYR A 4 -1.54 15.10 14.68
C TYR A 4 -1.52 15.16 16.21
N ARG A 5 -0.35 15.46 16.80
CA ARG A 5 -0.15 15.50 18.26
C ARG A 5 -0.76 16.74 18.91
N GLU A 6 -0.83 17.84 18.18
CA GLU A 6 -1.36 19.13 18.65
C GLU A 6 -2.88 19.25 18.41
N GLU A 7 -3.44 18.47 17.50
CA GLU A 7 -4.86 18.48 17.16
C GLU A 7 -5.73 17.88 18.28
N THR A 8 -6.88 18.51 18.54
CA THR A 8 -7.83 18.12 19.59
C THR A 8 -9.15 17.59 19.04
N ASN A 9 -9.50 17.95 17.80
CA ASN A 9 -10.67 17.46 17.10
C ASN A 9 -10.45 15.99 16.68
N PRO A 10 -11.27 15.04 17.16
CA PRO A 10 -11.05 13.63 16.87
C PRO A 10 -11.08 13.27 15.37
N LYS A 11 -11.93 13.93 14.58
CA LYS A 11 -12.04 13.67 13.13
C LYS A 11 -10.82 14.18 12.38
N GLU A 12 -10.36 15.38 12.72
CA GLU A 12 -9.15 15.94 12.12
C GLU A 12 -7.91 15.12 12.51
N ARG A 13 -7.85 14.63 13.75
CA ARG A 13 -6.78 13.71 14.18
C ARG A 13 -6.74 12.44 13.34
N GLU A 14 -7.88 11.84 13.04
CA GLU A 14 -7.95 10.63 12.21
C GLU A 14 -7.45 10.91 10.78
N LEU A 15 -7.87 12.03 10.18
CA LEU A 15 -7.39 12.46 8.86
C LEU A 15 -5.88 12.70 8.86
N LEU A 16 -5.36 13.43 9.85
CA LEU A 16 -3.93 13.70 9.99
C LEU A 16 -3.13 12.42 10.23
N TRP A 17 -3.68 11.45 10.95
CA TRP A 17 -3.07 10.14 11.16
C TRP A 17 -2.97 9.36 9.85
N ALA A 18 -4.07 9.24 9.12
CA ALA A 18 -4.10 8.58 7.81
C ALA A 18 -3.09 9.23 6.85
N ALA A 19 -3.14 10.56 6.71
CA ALA A 19 -2.23 11.31 5.85
C ALA A 19 -0.75 11.14 6.24
N ALA A 20 -0.44 11.11 7.54
CA ALA A 20 0.93 10.90 8.02
C ALA A 20 1.43 9.46 7.79
N SER A 21 0.50 8.50 7.67
CA SER A 21 0.80 7.09 7.40
C SER A 21 1.00 6.80 5.92
N CYS A 22 0.63 7.73 5.03
CA CYS A 22 0.98 7.72 3.61
C CYS A 22 2.47 8.03 3.41
N THR A 23 3.35 7.11 3.81
CA THR A 23 4.81 7.35 3.81
C THR A 23 5.59 6.26 3.08
N ARG A 24 6.63 6.68 2.36
CA ARG A 24 7.64 5.77 1.79
C ARG A 24 8.67 5.32 2.82
N SER A 25 8.75 6.00 3.97
CA SER A 25 9.61 5.59 5.10
C SER A 25 8.93 4.50 5.94
N TYR A 26 8.45 3.46 5.24
CA TYR A 26 7.53 2.47 5.78
C TYR A 26 8.13 1.66 6.94
N LEU A 27 9.44 1.36 6.91
CA LEU A 27 10.13 0.65 8.00
C LEU A 27 10.12 1.45 9.30
N ALA A 28 10.53 2.73 9.24
CA ALA A 28 10.57 3.60 10.41
C ALA A 28 9.15 3.85 10.95
N HIS A 29 8.18 4.00 10.05
CA HIS A 29 6.78 4.16 10.43
C HIS A 29 6.24 2.89 11.11
N TYR A 30 6.52 1.70 10.56
CA TYR A 30 6.12 0.43 11.14
C TYR A 30 6.67 0.24 12.56
N GLN A 31 7.95 0.53 12.77
CA GLN A 31 8.56 0.42 14.09
C GLN A 31 8.00 1.43 15.09
N ASN A 32 7.89 2.70 14.70
CA ASN A 32 7.58 3.79 15.63
C ASN A 32 6.08 3.96 15.90
N GLU A 33 5.23 3.63 14.92
CA GLU A 33 3.80 3.96 14.96
C GLU A 33 2.90 2.72 14.96
N ILE A 34 3.38 1.56 14.47
CA ILE A 34 2.59 0.31 14.45
C ILE A 34 3.02 -0.63 15.58
N LEU A 35 4.30 -0.93 15.72
CA LEU A 35 4.77 -1.84 16.79
C LEU A 35 4.83 -1.18 18.17
N ALA A 36 4.92 0.14 18.25
CA ALA A 36 4.93 0.86 19.52
C ALA A 36 3.57 0.84 20.25
N ASN A 37 3.58 1.03 21.57
CA ASN A 37 2.38 1.06 22.42
C ASN A 37 1.62 2.41 22.41
N GLY A 38 2.01 3.35 21.54
CA GLY A 38 1.47 4.73 21.53
C GLY A 38 0.17 4.93 20.74
N SER A 39 -0.21 3.94 19.93
CA SER A 39 -1.34 3.99 19.00
C SER A 39 -2.36 2.89 19.31
N THR A 40 -3.64 3.15 19.04
CA THR A 40 -4.71 2.15 19.20
C THR A 40 -4.66 1.13 18.07
N VAL A 41 -5.25 -0.06 18.27
CA VAL A 41 -5.39 -1.07 17.19
C VAL A 41 -6.01 -0.46 15.93
N SER A 42 -7.05 0.36 16.06
CA SER A 42 -7.67 1.04 14.92
C SER A 42 -6.72 2.00 14.20
N GLN A 43 -5.89 2.74 14.92
CA GLN A 43 -4.87 3.60 14.30
C GLN A 43 -3.81 2.77 13.59
N LYS A 44 -3.38 1.65 14.19
CA LYS A 44 -2.39 0.74 13.61
C LYS A 44 -2.90 0.12 12.32
N THR A 45 -4.16 -0.33 12.26
CA THR A 45 -4.75 -0.90 11.04
C THR A 45 -4.91 0.14 9.94
N ILE A 46 -5.32 1.39 10.27
CA ILE A 46 -5.33 2.50 9.31
C ILE A 46 -3.92 2.77 8.77
N ALA A 47 -2.92 2.81 9.65
CA ALA A 47 -1.54 3.07 9.27
C ALA A 47 -0.97 1.98 8.36
N LEU A 48 -1.25 0.71 8.68
CA LEU A 48 -0.90 -0.44 7.85
C LEU A 48 -1.54 -0.33 6.46
N ALA A 49 -2.83 -0.01 6.40
CA ALA A 49 -3.56 0.18 5.15
C ALA A 49 -2.93 1.27 4.28
N GLN A 50 -2.77 2.48 4.83
CA GLN A 50 -2.14 3.58 4.08
C GLN A 50 -0.73 3.24 3.61
N MET A 51 0.02 2.45 4.37
CA MET A 51 1.36 2.03 4.00
C MET A 51 1.37 1.17 2.72
N TYR A 52 0.50 0.17 2.59
CA TYR A 52 0.48 -0.67 1.38
C TYR A 52 -0.32 -0.06 0.22
N GLU A 53 -1.40 0.67 0.50
CA GLU A 53 -2.24 1.30 -0.54
C GLU A 53 -1.49 2.39 -1.31
N GLN A 54 -0.66 3.17 -0.62
CA GLN A 54 0.06 4.30 -1.21
C GLN A 54 1.42 3.92 -1.79
N ASN A 55 1.87 2.67 -1.58
CA ASN A 55 3.17 2.18 -2.05
C ASN A 55 3.05 0.85 -2.81
N PRO A 56 2.29 0.82 -3.93
CA PRO A 56 2.10 -0.41 -4.69
C PRO A 56 3.41 -1.00 -5.23
N ASP A 57 4.42 -0.15 -5.47
CA ASP A 57 5.75 -0.57 -5.91
C ASP A 57 6.57 -1.28 -4.81
N LEU A 58 6.19 -1.10 -3.54
CA LEU A 58 6.85 -1.69 -2.37
C LEU A 58 6.06 -2.84 -1.76
N ILE A 59 4.96 -3.27 -2.38
CA ILE A 59 4.00 -4.22 -1.78
C ILE A 59 4.66 -5.52 -1.28
N ASN A 60 5.60 -6.08 -2.04
CA ASN A 60 6.34 -7.29 -1.64
C ASN A 60 7.26 -7.02 -0.44
N GLN A 61 7.88 -5.85 -0.38
CA GLN A 61 8.80 -5.46 0.69
C GLN A 61 8.03 -5.25 2.00
N ILE A 62 6.85 -4.61 1.90
CA ILE A 62 5.95 -4.42 3.02
C ILE A 62 5.42 -5.77 3.51
N PHE A 63 4.94 -6.64 2.62
CA PHE A 63 4.50 -7.99 2.98
C PHE A 63 5.60 -8.77 3.72
N ASN A 64 6.82 -8.80 3.16
CA ASN A 64 7.94 -9.52 3.76
C ASN A 64 8.30 -8.97 5.16
N MET A 65 8.20 -7.65 5.36
CA MET A 65 8.38 -7.03 6.68
C MET A 65 7.31 -7.50 7.67
N LEU A 66 6.03 -7.51 7.27
CA LEU A 66 4.95 -7.97 8.15
C LEU A 66 5.09 -9.48 8.45
N ALA A 67 5.36 -10.29 7.43
CA ALA A 67 5.53 -11.72 7.54
C ALA A 67 6.70 -12.10 8.47
N ALA A 68 7.83 -11.41 8.35
CA ALA A 68 8.99 -11.64 9.21
C ALA A 68 8.76 -11.26 10.68
N ASN A 69 7.79 -10.37 10.95
CA ASN A 69 7.47 -9.87 12.29
C ASN A 69 6.05 -10.25 12.73
N ILE A 70 5.48 -11.33 12.19
CA ILE A 70 4.03 -11.59 12.31
C ILE A 70 3.55 -11.75 13.76
N THR A 71 4.36 -12.33 14.64
CA THR A 71 4.03 -12.44 16.07
C THR A 71 4.07 -11.09 16.77
N GLN A 72 5.08 -10.25 16.48
CA GLN A 72 5.15 -8.89 17.03
C GLN A 72 4.00 -8.02 16.53
N LEU A 73 3.60 -8.21 15.26
CA LEU A 73 2.42 -7.55 14.71
C LEU A 73 1.17 -7.98 15.48
N ALA A 74 0.97 -9.28 15.71
CA ALA A 74 -0.17 -9.77 16.47
C ALA A 74 -0.19 -9.19 17.89
N GLU A 75 0.94 -9.18 18.59
CA GLU A 75 1.09 -8.54 19.92
C GLU A 75 0.73 -7.05 19.89
N ALA A 76 1.21 -6.32 18.87
CA ALA A 76 0.91 -4.91 18.67
C ALA A 76 -0.57 -4.64 18.34
N LEU A 77 -1.28 -5.66 17.84
CA LEU A 77 -2.72 -5.67 17.57
C LEU A 77 -3.49 -6.36 18.70
N ASP A 78 -3.05 -6.19 19.95
CA ASP A 78 -3.67 -6.74 21.17
C ASP A 78 -3.75 -8.28 21.22
N ASN A 79 -2.77 -8.97 20.63
CA ASN A 79 -2.73 -10.42 20.45
C ASN A 79 -3.92 -10.97 19.62
N ASP A 80 -4.52 -10.12 18.77
CA ASP A 80 -5.65 -10.49 17.92
C ASP A 80 -5.18 -11.05 16.57
N TRP A 81 -5.13 -12.38 16.50
CA TRP A 81 -4.85 -13.11 15.27
C TRP A 81 -5.92 -12.94 14.20
N SER A 82 -7.17 -12.61 14.56
CA SER A 82 -8.21 -12.34 13.58
C SER A 82 -7.97 -11.02 12.86
N THR A 83 -7.70 -9.95 13.61
CA THR A 83 -7.32 -8.65 13.02
C THR A 83 -6.02 -8.77 12.23
N THR A 84 -5.04 -9.53 12.73
CA THR A 84 -3.80 -9.79 12.00
C THR A 84 -4.04 -10.52 10.68
N ALA A 85 -4.94 -11.50 10.64
CA ALA A 85 -5.29 -12.21 9.40
C ALA A 85 -5.92 -11.27 8.37
N VAL A 86 -6.79 -10.37 8.82
CA VAL A 86 -7.43 -9.35 7.96
C VAL A 86 -6.37 -8.42 7.38
N VAL A 87 -5.43 -7.90 8.17
CA VAL A 87 -4.34 -7.04 7.66
C VAL A 87 -3.54 -7.72 6.55
N ILE A 88 -3.19 -9.00 6.73
CA ILE A 88 -2.44 -9.74 5.71
C ILE A 88 -3.31 -10.01 4.47
N SER A 89 -4.59 -10.34 4.66
CA SER A 89 -5.55 -10.55 3.58
C SER A 89 -5.73 -9.29 2.74
N ASP A 90 -5.98 -8.14 3.38
CA ASP A 90 -6.24 -6.86 2.71
C ASP A 90 -5.01 -6.39 1.92
N LEU A 91 -3.80 -6.57 2.48
CA LEU A 91 -2.56 -6.32 1.74
C LEU A 91 -2.45 -7.23 0.51
N ALA A 92 -2.73 -8.53 0.68
CA ALA A 92 -2.64 -9.50 -0.39
C ALA A 92 -3.62 -9.25 -1.54
N GLU A 93 -4.70 -8.46 -1.35
CA GLU A 93 -5.58 -8.05 -2.45
C GLU A 93 -4.83 -7.32 -3.58
N TYR A 94 -3.67 -6.72 -3.29
CA TYR A 94 -2.83 -6.04 -4.28
C TYR A 94 -1.90 -6.98 -5.06
N PHE A 95 -1.87 -8.27 -4.73
CA PHE A 95 -1.07 -9.26 -5.43
C PHE A 95 -1.70 -9.67 -6.76
N THR A 96 -0.89 -9.61 -7.82
CA THR A 96 -1.32 -9.85 -9.22
C THR A 96 -0.33 -10.70 -10.01
N THR A 97 0.73 -11.21 -9.38
CA THR A 97 1.76 -12.06 -10.02
C THR A 97 1.86 -13.45 -9.39
N ARG A 98 2.37 -14.43 -10.14
CA ARG A 98 2.56 -15.82 -9.66
C ARG A 98 3.57 -15.87 -8.52
N GLU A 99 4.60 -15.03 -8.56
CA GLU A 99 5.60 -14.89 -7.49
C GLU A 99 4.94 -14.41 -6.19
N GLN A 100 4.01 -13.46 -6.27
CA GLN A 100 3.27 -12.96 -5.11
C GLN A 100 2.29 -13.99 -4.54
N TYR A 101 1.62 -14.78 -5.40
CA TYR A 101 0.85 -15.93 -4.94
C TYR A 101 1.73 -16.90 -4.15
N GLN A 102 2.92 -17.22 -4.67
CA GLN A 102 3.85 -18.10 -3.97
C GLN A 102 4.32 -17.51 -2.63
N LEU A 103 4.54 -16.19 -2.55
CA LEU A 103 4.87 -15.51 -1.30
C LEU A 103 3.78 -15.72 -0.24
N LEU A 104 2.51 -15.51 -0.60
CA LEU A 104 1.39 -15.73 0.32
C LEU A 104 1.22 -17.21 0.68
N SER A 105 1.39 -18.12 -0.28
CA SER A 105 1.29 -19.57 -0.04
C SER A 105 2.35 -20.04 0.95
N ASN A 106 3.60 -19.63 0.76
CA ASN A 106 4.69 -19.98 1.67
C ASN A 106 4.44 -19.41 3.09
N PHE A 107 3.93 -18.20 3.17
CA PHE A 107 3.54 -17.60 4.44
C PHE A 107 2.43 -18.40 5.13
N TYR A 108 1.38 -18.77 4.41
CA TYR A 108 0.28 -19.60 4.92
C TYR A 108 0.81 -20.94 5.43
N ASP A 109 1.55 -21.68 4.61
CA ASP A 109 2.08 -23.00 4.98
C ASP A 109 2.93 -22.94 6.26
N SER A 110 3.71 -21.88 6.41
CA SER A 110 4.61 -21.69 7.55
C SER A 110 3.92 -21.18 8.82
N ASN A 111 2.81 -20.42 8.70
CA ASN A 111 2.27 -19.65 9.82
C ASN A 111 0.79 -19.92 10.15
N HIS A 112 0.02 -20.60 9.29
CA HIS A 112 -1.44 -20.73 9.45
C HIS A 112 -1.87 -21.26 10.82
N LEU A 113 -1.07 -22.13 11.45
CA LEU A 113 -1.36 -22.66 12.79
C LEU A 113 -1.42 -21.57 13.88
N LEU A 114 -0.65 -20.49 13.73
CA LEU A 114 -0.68 -19.34 14.65
C LEU A 114 -2.06 -18.65 14.63
N PHE A 115 -2.74 -18.69 13.49
CA PHE A 115 -4.01 -17.99 13.28
C PHE A 115 -5.23 -18.78 13.75
N GLY A 116 -5.09 -20.07 14.10
CA GLY A 116 -6.20 -20.90 14.52
C GLY A 116 -7.37 -20.86 13.53
N GLN A 117 -8.57 -20.47 14.00
CA GLN A 117 -9.75 -20.36 13.14
C GLN A 117 -9.64 -19.26 12.07
N SER A 118 -8.88 -18.20 12.36
CA SER A 118 -8.64 -17.09 11.42
C SER A 118 -7.73 -17.47 10.25
N ALA A 119 -7.12 -18.66 10.26
CA ALA A 119 -6.42 -19.21 9.10
C ALA A 119 -7.32 -19.31 7.85
N SER A 120 -8.63 -19.50 8.05
CA SER A 120 -9.61 -19.50 6.96
C SER A 120 -9.65 -18.19 6.17
N VAL A 121 -9.35 -17.05 6.81
CA VAL A 121 -9.23 -15.75 6.15
C VAL A 121 -8.05 -15.75 5.18
N LEU A 122 -6.89 -16.27 5.62
CA LEU A 122 -5.69 -16.38 4.80
C LEU A 122 -5.86 -17.39 3.64
N SER A 123 -6.55 -18.51 3.90
CA SER A 123 -6.91 -19.47 2.84
C SER A 123 -7.77 -18.82 1.77
N LYS A 124 -8.73 -17.98 2.16
CA LYS A 124 -9.56 -17.24 1.21
C LYS A 124 -8.76 -16.17 0.46
N ALA A 125 -7.82 -15.52 1.14
CA ALA A 125 -6.90 -14.58 0.49
C ALA A 125 -6.08 -15.28 -0.62
N LEU A 126 -5.63 -16.52 -0.42
CA LEU A 126 -4.97 -17.30 -1.49
C LEU A 126 -5.87 -17.49 -2.72
N GLU A 127 -7.14 -17.81 -2.53
CA GLU A 127 -8.11 -17.93 -3.63
C GLU A 127 -8.29 -16.61 -4.37
N THR A 128 -8.41 -15.50 -3.64
CA THR A 128 -8.51 -14.15 -4.21
C THR A 128 -7.26 -13.78 -5.00
N VAL A 129 -6.06 -14.05 -4.47
CA VAL A 129 -4.80 -13.77 -5.17
C VAL A 129 -4.70 -14.61 -6.45
N ASP A 130 -5.07 -15.89 -6.45
CA ASP A 130 -5.06 -16.68 -7.68
C ASP A 130 -6.02 -16.11 -8.74
N GLN A 131 -7.21 -15.65 -8.33
CA GLN A 131 -8.14 -14.96 -9.23
C GLN A 131 -7.56 -13.66 -9.80
N ASN A 132 -6.88 -12.86 -8.96
CA ASN A 132 -6.22 -11.62 -9.37
C ASN A 132 -5.10 -11.89 -10.38
N VAL A 133 -4.27 -12.91 -10.12
CA VAL A 133 -3.20 -13.34 -11.04
C VAL A 133 -3.78 -13.78 -12.38
N GLN A 134 -4.79 -14.65 -12.36
CA GLN A 134 -5.47 -15.08 -13.59
C GLN A 134 -6.05 -13.89 -14.36
N TRP A 135 -6.68 -12.94 -13.65
CA TRP A 135 -7.20 -11.73 -14.28
C TRP A 135 -6.09 -10.91 -14.93
N ALA A 136 -4.98 -10.69 -14.23
CA ALA A 136 -3.85 -9.90 -14.71
C ALA A 136 -3.21 -10.55 -15.96
N GLU A 137 -2.92 -11.85 -15.91
CA GLU A 137 -2.38 -12.61 -17.04
C GLU A 137 -3.29 -12.52 -18.29
N MET A 138 -4.61 -12.54 -18.11
CA MET A 138 -5.56 -12.50 -19.22
C MET A 138 -5.81 -11.09 -19.79
N ARG A 139 -5.73 -10.05 -18.94
CA ARG A 139 -6.35 -8.74 -19.23
C ARG A 139 -5.42 -7.54 -19.08
N LEU A 140 -4.35 -7.62 -18.29
CA LEU A 140 -3.54 -6.45 -17.95
C LEU A 140 -2.86 -5.83 -19.17
N ASP A 141 -2.23 -6.65 -20.02
CA ASP A 141 -1.57 -6.18 -21.24
C ASP A 141 -2.56 -5.53 -22.22
N ARG A 142 -3.76 -6.11 -22.35
CA ARG A 142 -4.82 -5.56 -23.21
C ARG A 142 -5.31 -4.21 -22.68
N LEU A 143 -5.45 -4.09 -21.36
CA LEU A 143 -5.81 -2.84 -20.70
C LEU A 143 -4.72 -1.79 -20.89
N ALA A 144 -3.45 -2.15 -20.65
CA ALA A 144 -2.30 -1.26 -20.85
C ALA A 144 -2.22 -0.78 -22.31
N TYR A 145 -2.39 -1.68 -23.28
CA TYR A 145 -2.45 -1.35 -24.69
C TYR A 145 -3.61 -0.37 -25.00
N TYR A 146 -4.81 -0.66 -24.51
CA TYR A 146 -5.98 0.21 -24.70
C TYR A 146 -5.74 1.62 -24.12
N LEU A 147 -5.21 1.72 -22.91
CA LEU A 147 -4.88 3.00 -22.27
C LEU A 147 -3.79 3.74 -23.05
N SER A 148 -2.76 3.05 -23.54
CA SER A 148 -1.70 3.66 -24.35
C SER A 148 -2.25 4.30 -25.64
N LYS A 149 -3.26 3.69 -26.27
CA LYS A 149 -3.89 4.23 -27.48
C LYS A 149 -4.76 5.46 -27.22
N ARG A 150 -5.33 5.58 -26.02
CA ARG A 150 -6.18 6.73 -25.65
C ARG A 150 -5.40 7.87 -25.05
N ASN A 151 -4.41 7.58 -24.22
CA ASN A 151 -3.53 8.58 -23.63
C ASN A 151 -2.42 9.03 -24.60
N GLY A 152 -2.07 8.21 -25.61
CA GLY A 152 -1.20 8.59 -26.73
C GLY A 152 -1.87 9.51 -27.77
N GLY A 153 -3.20 9.69 -27.70
CA GLY A 153 -3.96 10.60 -28.57
C GLY A 153 -3.83 12.10 -28.22
N GLN A 154 -3.10 12.45 -27.16
CA GLN A 154 -2.73 13.84 -26.82
C GLN A 154 -1.32 14.22 -27.28
N GLN A 155 -0.65 13.39 -28.09
CA GLN A 155 0.59 13.77 -28.76
C GLN A 155 0.34 14.03 -30.26
N SER A 156 -0.41 15.08 -30.57
CA SER A 156 -0.37 15.68 -31.91
C SER A 156 -0.42 17.20 -31.83
N ALA A 157 0.70 17.81 -32.23
CA ALA A 157 0.83 19.13 -32.82
C ALA A 157 0.50 20.37 -31.96
N GLN A 158 1.43 20.71 -31.05
CA GLN A 158 1.91 22.10 -30.99
C GLN A 158 3.43 22.11 -31.12
N VAL A 159 3.90 21.79 -32.32
CA VAL A 159 5.08 22.48 -32.84
C VAL A 159 4.62 23.90 -33.12
N LEU A 160 4.95 24.84 -32.24
CA LEU A 160 5.38 26.14 -32.70
C LEU A 160 6.57 26.56 -31.85
N VAL A 161 7.73 26.08 -32.29
CA VAL A 161 8.92 26.91 -32.27
C VAL A 161 8.57 28.21 -33.01
N MET A 162 8.12 29.21 -32.26
CA MET A 162 8.51 30.60 -32.52
C MET A 162 9.65 30.91 -31.56
N LEU A 163 10.82 30.37 -31.91
CA LEU A 163 12.04 31.16 -31.83
C LEU A 163 11.77 32.50 -32.54
N LEU A 164 12.27 33.59 -31.95
CA LEU A 164 12.24 35.00 -32.37
C LEU A 164 11.33 35.90 -31.50
N THR A 165 11.77 36.17 -30.26
CA THR A 165 11.84 37.54 -29.68
C THR A 165 12.44 37.50 -28.26
N LEU A 166 13.73 37.14 -28.15
CA LEU A 166 14.61 38.06 -27.43
C LEU A 166 14.76 39.26 -28.37
N PRO A 167 14.43 40.52 -28.00
CA PRO A 167 14.93 41.14 -26.77
C PRO A 167 13.93 42.12 -26.09
N MET A 168 13.58 41.86 -24.83
CA MET A 168 13.20 42.94 -23.88
C MET A 168 13.85 42.70 -22.52
N LEU A 169 15.15 42.37 -22.55
CA LEU A 169 16.06 42.51 -21.40
C LEU A 169 16.75 43.89 -21.40
N LEU A 170 16.18 44.90 -22.07
CA LEU A 170 16.76 46.26 -22.20
C LEU A 170 15.75 47.42 -22.09
N ALA A 171 14.61 47.23 -21.45
CA ALA A 171 13.77 48.32 -20.94
C ALA A 171 13.10 47.73 -19.70
N TRP A 172 13.55 47.93 -18.48
CA TRP A 172 13.81 49.15 -17.71
C TRP A 172 14.77 48.76 -16.57
N LEU A 173 15.79 49.50 -16.07
CA LEU A 173 16.09 50.93 -16.08
C LEU A 173 14.86 51.84 -16.11
#